data_AF-A0AAV1L991-F1
#
_entry.id   AF-A0AAV1L991-F1
#
_cell.length_a   1.000
_cell.length_b   1.000
_cell.length_c   1.000
_cell.angle_alpha   90.00
_cell.angle_beta   90.00
_cell.angle_gamma   90.00
#
_symmetry.space_group_name_H-M   'P 1'
#
loop_
_entity.id
_entity.type
_entity.pdbx_description
1 polymer ?
#
loop_
_entity_poly.entity_id
_entity_poly.type
_entity_poly.pdbx_seq_one_letter_code
_entity_poly.pdbx_strand_id
1 'polypeptide(L)'
;MAFSEVCRICLSVNICMFVLKKTGLQNLYKTLTNSFMDENEDPIIVCLTCHARLIRCRRLQQQAIDSNAVLKQLLAGGSMVLSIPSIKRKENVFSSAKLSLSFNPT
;
A
#
# COMPACT_ATOMS: atom_id res chain seq x y z
N MET A 1 11.10 18.48 24.41
CA MET A 1 9.78 18.19 23.80
C MET A 1 9.75 16.71 23.45
N ALA A 2 8.97 15.91 24.19
CA ALA A 2 8.80 14.50 23.90
C ALA A 2 7.79 14.38 22.77
N PHE A 3 8.24 14.14 21.54
CA PHE A 3 7.34 13.66 20.51
C PHE A 3 6.90 12.28 20.98
N SER A 4 5.61 12.14 21.32
CA SER A 4 5.03 10.82 21.50
C SER A 4 5.26 10.07 20.19
N GLU A 5 6.11 9.04 20.22
CA GLU A 5 6.40 8.20 19.05
C GLU A 5 5.15 7.39 18.69
N VAL A 6 4.23 8.05 18.01
CA VAL A 6 2.93 7.53 17.58
C VAL A 6 3.01 7.29 16.09
N CYS A 7 2.62 6.10 15.63
CA CYS A 7 2.54 5.82 14.20
C CYS A 7 1.46 6.71 13.55
N ARG A 8 1.83 7.47 12.52
CA ARG A 8 0.91 8.38 11.83
C ARG A 8 -0.26 7.69 11.11
N ILE A 9 -0.14 6.38 10.83
CA ILE A 9 -1.16 5.60 10.10
C ILE A 9 -2.11 4.88 11.06
N CYS A 10 -1.58 4.16 12.06
CA CYS A 10 -2.39 3.29 12.93
C CYS A 10 -2.44 3.73 14.39
N LEU A 11 -1.82 4.87 14.73
CA LEU A 11 -1.78 5.46 16.06
C LEU A 11 -1.16 4.58 17.16
N SER A 12 -0.50 3.48 16.79
CA SER A 12 0.22 2.64 17.74
C SER A 12 1.42 3.38 18.34
N VAL A 13 1.71 3.09 19.62
CA VAL A 13 2.80 3.68 20.42
C VAL A 13 3.72 2.59 20.96
N ASN A 14 4.90 2.97 21.46
CA ASN A 14 5.86 2.05 22.12
C ASN A 14 6.29 0.86 21.24
N ILE A 15 6.43 1.07 19.93
CA ILE A 15 6.88 0.05 18.97
C ILE A 15 7.91 0.64 18.03
N CYS A 16 8.68 -0.22 17.35
CA CYS A 16 9.69 0.22 16.40
C CYS A 16 9.09 1.13 15.31
N MET A 17 9.62 2.35 15.26
CA MET A 17 9.20 3.39 14.35
C MET A 17 10.23 3.64 13.25
N PHE A 18 9.72 4.04 12.09
CA PHE A 18 10.49 4.37 10.89
C PHE A 18 10.12 5.78 10.44
N VAL A 19 11.14 6.59 10.20
CA VAL A 19 10.99 7.93 9.64
C VAL A 19 10.94 7.83 8.12
N LEU A 20 9.88 8.33 7.49
CA LEU A 20 9.73 8.31 6.03
C LEU A 20 10.48 9.44 5.30
N LYS A 21 11.07 10.40 6.04
CA LYS A 21 11.64 11.65 5.50
C LYS A 21 12.57 11.42 4.29
N LYS A 22 12.34 12.17 3.21
CA LYS A 22 13.10 12.14 1.94
C LYS A 22 13.14 10.76 1.24
N THR A 23 12.24 9.85 1.59
CA THR A 23 12.10 8.57 0.88
C THR A 23 10.95 8.64 -0.13
N GLY A 24 11.00 7.82 -1.18
CA GLY A 24 9.86 7.67 -2.09
C GLY A 24 8.59 7.12 -1.40
N LEU A 25 8.70 6.56 -0.20
CA LEU A 25 7.54 6.16 0.61
C LEU A 25 6.81 7.36 1.22
N GLN A 26 7.51 8.47 1.50
CA GLN A 26 6.86 9.70 1.94
C GLN A 26 5.93 10.25 0.88
N ASN A 27 6.38 10.30 -0.37
CA ASN A 27 5.55 10.76 -1.49
C ASN A 27 4.35 9.86 -1.69
N LEU A 28 4.55 8.53 -1.66
CA LEU A 28 3.44 7.57 -1.72
C LEU A 28 2.42 7.78 -0.59
N TYR A 29 2.90 7.95 0.65
CA TYR A 29 2.03 8.26 1.77
C TYR A 29 1.20 9.53 1.50
N LYS A 30 1.85 10.64 1.10
CA LYS A 30 1.17 11.92 0.78
C LYS A 30 0.10 11.73 -0.29
N THR A 31 0.39 10.97 -1.35
CA THR A 31 -0.56 10.65 -2.43
C THR A 31 -1.76 9.85 -1.91
N LEU A 32 -1.52 8.84 -1.06
CA LEU A 32 -2.60 8.00 -0.52
C LEU A 32 -3.50 8.73 0.46
N THR A 33 -2.93 9.62 1.28
CA THR A 33 -3.68 10.38 2.29
C THR A 33 -4.21 11.71 1.77
N ASN A 34 -3.94 12.05 0.51
CA ASN A 34 -4.24 13.34 -0.11
C ASN A 34 -3.82 14.53 0.79
N SER A 35 -2.73 14.36 1.51
CA SER A 35 -2.29 15.31 2.53
C SER A 35 -1.25 16.26 1.94
N PHE A 36 -1.60 17.53 1.85
CA PHE A 36 -0.67 18.62 1.50
C PHE A 36 0.19 18.93 2.73
N MET A 37 1.23 18.13 2.92
CA MET A 37 2.21 18.38 3.97
C MET A 37 3.21 19.42 3.48
N ASP A 38 3.23 20.60 4.11
CA ASP A 38 4.21 21.66 3.87
C ASP A 38 5.65 21.13 4.03
N GLU A 39 6.61 21.74 3.35
CA GLU A 39 8.03 21.33 3.45
C GLU A 39 8.62 21.48 4.87
N ASN A 40 7.95 22.28 5.70
CA ASN A 40 8.28 22.53 7.10
C ASN A 40 7.60 21.57 8.08
N GLU A 41 6.79 20.62 7.61
CA GLU A 41 6.13 19.67 8.51
C GLU A 41 7.09 18.66 9.15
N ASP A 42 6.69 18.23 10.34
CA ASP A 42 7.35 17.19 11.11
C ASP A 42 7.57 15.92 10.28
N PRO A 43 8.69 15.20 10.51
CA PRO A 43 8.95 13.95 9.83
C PRO A 43 7.80 12.96 10.04
N ILE A 44 7.28 12.37 8.96
CA ILE A 44 6.25 11.33 9.08
C ILE A 44 6.88 10.07 9.69
N ILE A 45 6.39 9.69 10.85
CA ILE A 45 6.83 8.50 11.60
C ILE A 45 5.77 7.41 11.50
N VAL A 46 6.17 6.19 11.13
CA VAL A 46 5.27 5.05 11.00
C VAL A 46 5.84 3.80 11.66
N CYS A 47 4.99 2.92 12.18
CA CYS A 47 5.45 1.66 12.73
C CYS A 47 5.93 0.69 11.65
N LEU A 48 6.70 -0.33 12.06
CA LEU A 48 7.18 -1.41 11.18
C LEU A 48 6.08 -1.99 10.28
N THR A 49 4.90 -2.29 10.85
CA THR A 49 3.78 -2.89 10.12
C THR A 49 3.26 -1.98 9.01
N CYS A 50 3.06 -0.70 9.32
CA CYS A 50 2.59 0.29 8.35
C CYS A 50 3.66 0.61 7.31
N HIS A 51 4.94 0.63 7.71
CA HIS A 51 6.07 0.75 6.79
C HIS A 51 6.08 -0.39 5.77
N ALA A 52 5.94 -1.64 6.23
CA ALA A 52 5.85 -2.81 5.36
C ALA A 52 4.64 -2.75 4.41
N ARG A 53 3.49 -2.25 4.89
CA ARG A 53 2.29 -2.03 4.06
C ARG A 53 2.56 -0.99 2.97
N LEU A 54 3.20 0.14 3.29
CA LEU A 54 3.58 1.16 2.31
C LEU A 54 4.49 0.61 1.22
N ILE A 55 5.46 -0.24 1.58
CA ILE A 55 6.33 -0.91 0.59
C ILE A 55 5.51 -1.78 -0.37
N ARG A 56 4.54 -2.54 0.15
CA ARG A 56 3.65 -3.36 -0.69
C ARG A 56 2.77 -2.50 -1.59
N CYS A 57 2.24 -1.38 -1.07
CA CYS A 57 1.49 -0.42 -1.87
C CYS A 57 2.35 0.13 -3.02
N ARG A 58 3.62 0.46 -2.77
CA ARG A 58 4.54 0.95 -3.81
C ARG A 58 4.75 -0.07 -4.92
N ARG A 59 4.91 -1.35 -4.56
CA ARG A 59 5.04 -2.44 -5.53
C ARG A 59 3.78 -2.60 -6.36
N LEU A 60 2.61 -2.57 -5.72
CA LEU A 60 1.33 -2.65 -6.41
C LEU A 60 1.11 -1.46 -7.35
N GLN A 61 1.46 -0.25 -6.92
CA GLN A 61 1.40 0.95 -7.74
C GLN A 61 2.27 0.80 -9.01
N GLN A 62 3.51 0.31 -8.85
CA GLN A 62 4.38 0.06 -10.00
C GLN A 62 3.78 -0.96 -10.96
N GLN A 63 3.27 -2.08 -10.44
CA GLN A 63 2.60 -3.10 -11.26
C GLN A 63 1.40 -2.54 -12.02
N ALA A 64 0.61 -1.65 -11.41
CA ALA A 64 -0.52 -1.00 -12.06
C ALA A 64 -0.07 -0.05 -13.18
N ILE A 65 1.01 0.73 -12.97
CA ILE A 65 1.61 1.60 -13.98
C ILE A 65 2.10 0.78 -15.17
N ASP A 66 2.86 -0.29 -14.91
CA ASP A 66 3.42 -1.16 -15.94
C ASP A 66 2.29 -1.84 -16.75
N SER A 67 1.28 -2.37 -16.06
CA SER A 67 0.12 -3.01 -16.70
C SER A 67 -0.65 -2.02 -17.58
N ASN A 68 -0.83 -0.77 -17.11
CA ASN A 68 -1.47 0.28 -17.90
C ASN A 68 -0.64 0.68 -19.12
N ALA A 69 0.69 0.71 -19.01
CA ALA A 69 1.58 0.98 -20.14
C ALA A 69 1.46 -0.11 -21.22
N VAL A 70 1.44 -1.39 -20.82
CA VAL A 70 1.22 -2.52 -21.72
C VAL A 70 -0.15 -2.42 -22.39
N LEU A 71 -1.21 -2.15 -21.62
CA LEU A 71 -2.56 -1.98 -22.16
C LEU A 71 -2.63 -0.86 -23.21
N LYS A 72 -1.99 0.28 -22.96
CA LYS A 72 -1.94 1.39 -23.93
C LYS A 72 -1.23 0.99 -25.23
N GLN A 73 -0.15 0.22 -25.15
CA GLN A 73 0.57 -0.27 -26.34
C GLN A 73 -0.30 -1.22 -27.18
N LEU A 74 -1.06 -2.11 -26.53
CA LEU A 74 -2.02 -2.98 -27.22
C LEU A 74 -3.12 -2.18 -27.92
N LEU A 75 -3.69 -1.19 -27.24
CA LEU A 75 -4.74 -0.32 -27.79
C LEU A 75 -4.23 0.54 -28.97
N ALA A 76 -2.94 0.88 -28.98
CA ALA A 76 -2.30 1.63 -30.07
C ALA A 76 -1.99 0.77 -31.32
N GLY A 77 -2.44 -0.48 -31.38
CA GLY A 77 -2.18 -1.39 -32.50
C GLY A 77 -0.82 -2.08 -32.44
N GLY A 78 -0.12 -2.00 -31.30
CA GLY A 78 1.10 -2.76 -31.06
C GLY A 78 0.77 -4.24 -30.96
N SER A 79 1.22 -5.03 -31.94
CA SER A 79 1.21 -6.50 -31.87
C SER A 79 2.18 -6.97 -30.77
N MET A 80 1.72 -6.98 -29.52
CA MET A 80 2.38 -7.73 -28.46
C MET A 80 1.56 -8.98 -28.17
N VAL A 81 2.11 -10.12 -28.58
CA VAL A 81 1.66 -11.44 -28.13
C VAL A 81 2.00 -11.55 -26.65
N LEU A 82 1.06 -11.15 -25.79
CA LEU A 82 1.12 -11.50 -24.37
C LEU A 82 0.78 -12.98 -24.27
N SER A 83 1.80 -13.82 -24.15
CA SER A 83 1.66 -15.16 -23.59
C SER A 83 1.26 -15.00 -22.12
N ILE A 84 -0.02 -14.71 -21.87
CA ILE A 84 -0.61 -14.85 -20.54
C ILE A 84 -0.71 -16.37 -20.35
N PRO A 85 0.14 -17.03 -19.54
CA PRO A 85 -0.16 -18.40 -19.16
C PRO A 85 -1.54 -18.34 -18.52
N SER A 86 -2.53 -18.97 -19.16
CA SER A 86 -3.89 -19.02 -18.66
C SER A 86 -3.80 -19.39 -17.19
N ILE A 87 -4.32 -18.53 -16.32
CA ILE A 87 -4.49 -18.87 -14.92
C ILE A 87 -5.39 -20.09 -14.93
N LYS A 88 -4.79 -21.28 -14.81
CA LYS A 88 -5.53 -22.50 -14.52
C LYS A 88 -6.13 -22.22 -13.16
N ARG A 89 -7.38 -21.77 -13.18
CA ARG A 89 -8.26 -21.64 -12.03
C ARG A 89 -8.51 -23.07 -11.54
N LYS A 90 -7.47 -23.71 -10.99
CA LYS A 90 -7.70 -24.78 -10.02
C LYS A 90 -8.49 -24.10 -8.93
N GLU A 91 -9.66 -24.64 -8.70
CA GLU A 91 -10.67 -24.18 -7.76
C GLU A 91 -9.98 -23.90 -6.41
N ASN A 92 -9.56 -22.65 -6.20
CA ASN A 92 -9.37 -22.15 -4.86
C ASN A 92 -10.79 -21.97 -4.34
N VAL A 93 -11.33 -23.08 -3.81
CA VAL A 93 -12.40 -23.07 -2.84
C VAL A 93 -11.93 -22.14 -1.73
N PHE A 94 -12.26 -20.86 -1.86
CA PHE A 94 -12.25 -19.93 -0.76
C PHE A 94 -13.40 -20.39 0.12
N SER A 95 -13.13 -21.43 0.92
CA SER A 95 -13.96 -21.83 2.03
C SER A 95 -14.09 -20.59 2.89
N SER A 96 -15.25 -19.96 2.77
CA SER A 96 -15.73 -18.92 3.65
C SER A 96 -15.94 -19.59 5.01
N ALA A 97 -14.83 -19.83 5.72
CA ALA A 97 -14.88 -20.06 7.15
C ALA A 97 -15.37 -18.74 7.74
N LYS A 98 -16.67 -18.73 8.07
CA LYS A 98 -17.37 -17.70 8.83
C LYS A 98 -16.46 -17.21 9.96
N LEU A 99 -15.87 -16.03 9.82
CA LEU A 99 -15.48 -15.22 10.96
C LEU A 99 -16.78 -14.60 11.47
N SER A 100 -17.49 -15.34 12.31
CA SER A 100 -18.54 -14.80 13.15
C SER A 100 -17.91 -13.79 14.11
N LEU A 101 -17.89 -12.52 13.72
CA LEU A 101 -17.75 -11.41 14.64
C LEU A 101 -19.06 -11.29 15.41
N SER A 102 -19.14 -11.91 16.58
CA SER A 102 -20.15 -11.53 17.58
C SER A 102 -19.73 -10.20 18.19
N PHE A 103 -20.37 -9.12 17.75
CA PHE A 103 -20.37 -7.85 18.47
C PHE A 103 -21.23 -8.02 19.73
N ASN A 104 -20.63 -7.97 20.91
CA ASN A 104 -21.35 -7.79 22.16
C ASN A 104 -21.09 -6.35 22.65
N PRO A 105 -22.09 -5.45 22.57
CA PRO A 105 -22.00 -4.17 23.26
C PRO A 105 -22.30 -4.38 24.75
N THR A 106 -21.36 -3.98 25.61
CA THR A 106 -21.62 -3.67 27.03
C THR A 106 -21.80 -2.18 27.19
#